data_AF-A0A0G4FV38-F1
#
_entry.id   AF-A0A0G4FV38-F1
#
_cell.length_a   1.000
_cell.length_b   1.000
_cell.length_c   1.000
_cell.angle_alpha   90.00
_cell.angle_beta   90.00
_cell.angle_gamma   90.00
#
_symmetry.space_group_name_H-M   'P 1'
#
loop_
_entity.id
_entity.type
_entity.pdbx_description
1 polymer ?
#
loop_
_entity_poly.entity_id
_entity_poly.type
_entity_poly.pdbx_seq_one_letter_code
_entity_poly.pdbx_strand_id
1 'polypeptide(L)'
;MDVNIAFLNAPLDKPVPIRCPPGYEKPGHVVRLRKALYGFKEAPRAWNITLHNELVHRGFTRHAQEHCAYMHKADNILLVVFIGDILIVSEQEGVTWFKQ
;
A
#
# COMPACT_ATOMS: atom_id res chain seq x y z
N MET A 1 11.08 -4.83 5.73
CA MET A 1 10.74 -5.12 4.32
C MET A 1 10.34 -3.81 3.69
N ASP A 2 10.83 -3.49 2.50
CA ASP A 2 10.43 -2.30 1.75
C ASP A 2 9.53 -2.72 0.59
N VAL A 3 8.38 -2.08 0.46
CA VAL A 3 7.45 -2.31 -0.64
C VAL A 3 7.79 -1.34 -1.75
N ASN A 4 8.53 -1.84 -2.74
CA ASN A 4 8.89 -1.05 -3.89
C ASN A 4 7.63 -0.52 -4.60
N ILE A 5 7.63 0.78 -4.86
CA ILE A 5 6.56 1.47 -5.57
C ILE A 5 5.18 1.30 -4.90
N ALA A 6 5.13 1.30 -3.57
CA ALA A 6 3.93 1.08 -2.75
C ALA A 6 2.65 1.77 -3.29
N PHE A 7 2.74 3.05 -3.67
CA PHE A 7 1.58 3.79 -4.15
C PHE A 7 1.05 3.33 -5.51
N LEU A 8 1.92 2.81 -6.41
CA LEU A 8 1.47 2.27 -7.69
C LEU A 8 0.75 0.92 -7.54
N ASN A 9 0.69 0.34 -6.35
CA ASN A 9 -0.15 -0.83 -6.09
C ASN A 9 -1.59 -0.44 -5.70
N ALA A 10 -1.82 0.82 -5.33
CA ALA A 10 -3.13 1.29 -4.90
C ALA A 10 -3.94 1.90 -6.06
N PRO A 11 -5.18 1.45 -6.31
CA PRO A 11 -6.09 2.15 -7.21
C PRO A 11 -6.52 3.48 -6.60
N LEU A 12 -6.90 4.43 -7.47
CA LEU A 12 -7.51 5.68 -7.04
C LEU A 12 -9.04 5.53 -6.99
N ASP A 13 -9.66 5.93 -5.88
CA ASP A 13 -11.12 5.92 -5.74
C ASP A 13 -11.81 6.86 -6.73
N LYS A 14 -11.14 7.95 -7.11
CA LYS A 14 -11.68 8.97 -8.00
C LYS A 14 -10.83 9.10 -9.27
N PRO A 15 -11.46 9.33 -10.44
CA PRO A 15 -10.74 9.71 -11.65
C PRO A 15 -9.97 11.02 -11.40
N VAL A 16 -8.64 10.96 -11.48
CA VAL A 16 -7.81 12.16 -11.42
C VAL A 16 -7.26 12.45 -12.82
N PRO A 17 -7.79 13.46 -13.52
CA PRO A 17 -7.19 13.94 -14.75
C PRO A 17 -5.92 14.72 -14.41
N ILE A 18 -4.85 14.47 -15.16
CA ILE A 18 -3.60 15.23 -15.08
C ILE A 18 -3.26 15.78 -16.46
N ARG A 19 -2.46 16.84 -16.49
CA ARG A 19 -1.86 17.34 -17.72
C ARG A 19 -1.05 16.23 -18.37
N CYS A 20 -1.08 16.14 -19.70
CA CYS A 20 -0.23 15.21 -20.42
C CYS A 20 1.23 15.41 -20.02
N PRO A 21 1.98 14.32 -19.75
CA PRO A 21 3.39 14.43 -19.44
C PRO A 21 4.19 14.89 -20.67
N PRO A 22 5.40 15.45 -20.45
CA PRO A 22 6.29 15.83 -21.54
C PRO A 22 6.49 14.68 -22.53
N GLY A 23 6.37 14.95 -23.83
CA GLY A 23 6.47 13.94 -24.89
C GLY A 23 5.17 13.19 -25.25
N TYR A 24 4.08 13.39 -24.49
CA TYR A 24 2.75 12.82 -24.77
C TYR A 24 1.67 13.90 -24.91
N GLU A 25 2.09 15.14 -25.17
CA GLU A 25 1.21 16.29 -25.25
C GLU A 25 0.26 16.18 -26.44
N LYS A 26 -1.04 16.29 -26.16
CA LYS A 26 -2.08 16.42 -27.19
C LYS A 26 -2.93 17.64 -26.83
N PRO A 27 -3.05 18.65 -27.72
CA PRO A 27 -3.91 19.80 -27.48
C PRO A 27 -5.34 19.36 -27.14
N GLY A 28 -5.93 19.98 -26.12
CA GLY A 28 -7.30 19.68 -25.66
C GLY A 28 -7.48 18.33 -24.94
N HIS A 29 -6.40 17.58 -24.68
CA HIS A 29 -6.48 16.28 -24.00
C HIS A 29 -5.83 16.32 -22.61
N VAL A 30 -6.35 15.46 -21.73
CA VAL A 30 -5.80 15.15 -20.40
C VAL A 30 -5.67 13.64 -20.28
N VAL A 31 -4.77 13.17 -19.41
CA VAL A 31 -4.63 11.74 -19.13
C VAL A 31 -5.22 11.40 -17.77
N ARG A 32 -5.81 10.21 -17.63
CA ARG A 32 -6.39 9.74 -16.38
C ARG A 32 -5.40 8.82 -15.65
N LEU A 33 -5.15 9.11 -14.38
CA LEU A 33 -4.41 8.20 -13.51
C LEU A 33 -5.26 6.99 -13.13
N ARG A 34 -4.68 5.80 -13.29
CA ARG A 34 -5.31 4.52 -12.89
C ARG A 34 -4.89 4.07 -11.50
N LYS A 35 -3.70 4.48 -11.05
CA LYS A 35 -3.05 4.09 -9.81
C LYS A 35 -2.51 5.34 -9.12
N ALA A 36 -2.35 5.27 -7.80
CA ALA A 36 -1.89 6.41 -7.03
C ALA A 36 -0.42 6.74 -7.32
N LEU A 37 -0.11 8.01 -7.53
CA LEU A 37 1.24 8.50 -7.79
C LEU A 37 1.81 9.22 -6.57
N TYR A 38 3.14 9.22 -6.46
CA TYR A 38 3.83 10.07 -5.49
C TYR A 38 3.46 11.55 -5.71
N GLY A 39 3.35 12.30 -4.61
CA GLY A 39 2.93 13.70 -4.62
C GLY A 39 1.41 13.90 -4.61
N PHE A 40 0.61 12.85 -4.82
CA PHE A 40 -0.84 12.94 -4.57
C PHE A 40 -1.14 12.81 -3.09
N LYS A 41 -1.86 13.81 -2.54
CA LYS A 41 -2.32 13.80 -1.14
C LYS A 41 -3.13 12.53 -0.77
N GLU A 42 -3.77 11.90 -1.75
CA GLU A 42 -4.62 10.73 -1.56
C GLU A 42 -3.84 9.40 -1.67
N ALA A 43 -2.60 9.42 -2.18
CA ALA A 43 -1.83 8.20 -2.41
C ALA A 43 -1.52 7.40 -1.14
N PRO A 44 -1.12 8.03 -0.01
CA PRO A 44 -0.89 7.29 1.23
C PRO A 44 -2.17 6.62 1.76
N ARG A 45 -3.33 7.28 1.62
CA ARG A 45 -4.62 6.73 2.05
C ARG A 45 -5.04 5.53 1.19
N ALA A 46 -4.94 5.68 -0.13
CA ALA A 46 -5.27 4.62 -1.07
C ALA A 46 -4.40 3.37 -0.84
N TRP A 47 -3.10 3.58 -0.58
CA TRP A 47 -2.19 2.52 -0.22
C TRP A 47 -2.55 1.85 1.12
N ASN A 48 -2.81 2.63 2.16
CA ASN A 48 -3.19 2.06 3.45
C ASN A 48 -4.45 1.19 3.37
N ILE A 49 -5.46 1.60 2.59
CA ILE A 49 -6.67 0.78 2.36
C ILE A 49 -6.33 -0.51 1.61
N THR A 50 -5.53 -0.39 0.54
CA THR A 50 -5.15 -1.54 -0.29
C THR A 50 -4.38 -2.57 0.53
N LEU A 51 -3.36 -2.12 1.27
CA LEU A 51 -2.55 -2.97 2.14
C LEU A 51 -3.38 -3.56 3.28
N HIS A 52 -4.27 -2.76 3.90
CA HIS A 52 -5.15 -3.25 4.96
C HIS A 52 -6.00 -4.43 4.48
N ASN A 53 -6.63 -4.30 3.32
CA ASN A 53 -7.48 -5.35 2.75
C ASN A 53 -6.67 -6.63 2.47
N GLU A 54 -5.47 -6.50 1.91
CA GLU A 54 -4.58 -7.63 1.65
C GLU A 54 -4.13 -8.33 2.94
N LEU A 55 -3.73 -7.56 3.96
CA LEU A 55 -3.32 -8.12 5.25
C LEU A 55 -4.48 -8.86 5.94
N VAL A 56 -5.69 -8.28 5.93
CA VAL A 56 -6.88 -8.94 6.46
C VAL A 56 -7.22 -10.21 5.69
N HIS A 57 -7.10 -10.19 4.36
CA HIS A 57 -7.29 -11.38 3.53
C HIS A 57 -6.30 -12.50 3.86
N ARG A 58 -5.05 -12.12 4.19
CA ARG A 58 -4.00 -13.04 4.67
C ARG A 58 -4.12 -13.42 6.16
N GLY A 59 -5.22 -13.10 6.83
CA GLY A 59 -5.50 -13.53 8.20
C GLY A 59 -4.96 -12.60 9.30
N PHE A 60 -4.36 -11.46 8.95
CA PHE A 60 -3.93 -10.49 9.95
C PHE A 60 -5.12 -9.71 10.53
N THR A 61 -5.04 -9.40 11.82
CA THR A 61 -5.97 -8.49 12.48
C THR A 61 -5.28 -7.18 12.80
N ARG A 62 -5.85 -6.05 12.35
CA ARG A 62 -5.33 -4.72 12.69
C ARG A 62 -5.59 -4.41 14.16
N HIS A 63 -4.62 -3.81 14.83
CA HIS A 63 -4.78 -3.36 16.20
C HIS A 63 -5.83 -2.23 16.28
N ALA A 64 -6.59 -2.20 17.38
CA ALA A 64 -7.75 -1.33 17.52
C ALA A 64 -7.39 0.16 17.64
N GLN A 65 -6.31 0.46 18.35
CA GLN A 65 -5.82 1.83 18.60
C GLN A 65 -4.69 2.20 17.63
N GLU A 66 -3.68 1.34 17.52
CA GLU A 66 -2.57 1.50 16.57
C GLU A 66 -2.87 0.93 15.16
N HIS A 67 -3.40 1.75 14.24
CA HIS A 67 -3.76 1.30 12.89
C HIS A 67 -2.57 0.93 11.98
N CYS A 68 -1.34 1.21 12.40
CA CYS A 68 -0.13 0.75 11.74
C CYS A 68 0.27 -0.68 12.15
N ALA A 69 -0.28 -1.22 13.24
CA ALA A 69 0.09 -2.51 13.80
C ALA A 69 -0.91 -3.61 13.43
N TYR A 70 -0.40 -4.79 13.09
CA TYR A 70 -1.19 -5.96 12.68
C TYR A 70 -0.65 -7.23 13.32
N MET A 71 -1.55 -8.11 13.76
CA MET A 71 -1.19 -9.37 14.40
C MET A 71 -1.76 -10.56 13.62
N HIS A 72 -0.89 -11.51 13.27
CA HIS A 72 -1.28 -12.85 12.83
C HIS A 72 -1.17 -13.79 14.03
N LYS A 73 -2.30 -14.07 14.69
CA LYS A 73 -2.30 -14.81 15.96
C LYS A 73 -1.84 -16.27 15.81
N ALA A 74 -2.17 -16.91 14.69
CA ALA A 74 -1.84 -18.32 14.47
C ALA A 74 -0.33 -18.54 14.32
N ASP A 75 0.36 -17.63 13.64
CA ASP A 75 1.80 -17.74 13.38
C ASP A 75 2.65 -16.88 14.31
N ASN A 76 2.02 -16.18 15.26
CA ASN A 76 2.67 -15.25 16.19
C ASN A 76 3.52 -14.17 15.49
N ILE A 77 2.97 -13.55 14.44
CA ILE A 77 3.65 -12.50 13.65
C ILE A 77 3.03 -11.14 13.95
N LEU A 78 3.86 -10.18 14.35
CA LEU A 78 3.52 -8.77 14.45
C LEU A 78 4.11 -8.03 13.25
N LEU A 79 3.27 -7.25 12.57
CA LEU A 79 3.69 -6.30 11.55
C LEU A 79 3.46 -4.88 12.02
N VAL A 80 4.41 -4.00 11.74
CA VAL A 80 4.25 -2.55 11.88
C VAL A 80 4.53 -1.90 10.53
N VAL A 81 3.53 -1.22 10.00
CA VAL A 81 3.56 -0.59 8.67
C VAL A 81 3.85 0.90 8.80
N PHE A 82 4.84 1.37 8.06
CA PHE A 82 5.16 2.79 7.92
C PHE A 82 5.35 3.15 6.45
N ILE A 83 4.27 3.63 5.81
CA ILE A 83 4.25 4.01 4.39
C ILE A 83 4.70 2.86 3.49
N GLY A 84 5.96 2.84 3.05
CA GLY A 84 6.53 1.80 2.19
C GLY A 84 7.21 0.68 2.99
N ASP A 85 7.57 0.95 4.25
CA ASP A 85 8.28 0.02 5.09
C ASP A 85 7.33 -0.83 5.93
N ILE A 86 7.67 -2.09 6.09
CA ILE A 86 7.00 -3.04 6.96
C ILE A 86 8.05 -3.70 7.85
N LEU A 87 7.98 -3.38 9.15
CA LEU A 87 8.71 -4.10 10.19
C LEU A 87 7.97 -5.41 10.47
N ILE A 88 8.72 -6.51 10.51
CA ILE A 88 8.20 -7.86 10.76
C ILE A 88 8.87 -8.35 12.04
N VAL A 89 8.08 -8.70 13.04
CA VAL A 89 8.51 -9.31 14.29
C VAL A 89 7.85 -10.68 14.40
N SER A 90 8.65 -11.72 14.57
CA SER A 90 8.20 -13.10 14.68
C SER A 90 9.20 -13.89 15.52
N GLU A 91 8.71 -14.89 16.24
CA GLU A 91 9.55 -15.88 16.93
C GLU A 91 10.09 -16.95 15.98
N GLN A 92 9.48 -17.12 14.80
CA GLN A 92 9.93 -18.08 13.80
C GLN A 92 10.98 -17.47 12.87
N GLU A 93 12.10 -18.18 12.71
CA GLU A 93 13.14 -17.82 11.76
C GLU A 93 12.62 -18.02 10.31
N GLY A 94 12.64 -16.96 9.51
CA GLY A 94 12.26 -17.04 8.11
C GLY A 94 10.75 -17.05 7.84
N VAL A 95 10.07 -15.93 8.12
CA VAL A 95 8.71 -15.62 7.63
C VAL A 95 8.72 -15.44 6.09
N THR A 96 9.07 -16.48 5.36
CA THR A 96 9.31 -16.46 3.91
C THR A 96 8.02 -16.44 3.11
N TRP A 97 6.97 -17.10 3.60
CA TRP A 97 5.65 -17.10 2.97
C TRP A 97 5.04 -15.71 2.89
N PHE A 98 5.32 -14.84 3.87
CA PHE A 98 4.80 -13.47 3.89
C PHE A 98 5.61 -12.52 3.00
N LYS A 99 6.87 -12.84 2.70
CA LYS A 99 7.76 -12.02 1.87
C LYS A 99 7.53 -12.21 0.36
N GLN A 100 6.63 -13.10 -0.05
CA GLN A 100 6.21 -13.32 -1.44
C GLN A 100 4.96 -12.51 -1.77
#